data_AF-A0A2Z6RY04-F1
#
_entry.id   AF-A0A2Z6RY04-F1
#
_cell.length_a   1.000
_cell.length_b   1.000
_cell.length_c   1.000
_cell.angle_alpha   90.00
_cell.angle_beta   90.00
_cell.angle_gamma   90.00
#
_symmetry.space_group_name_H-M   'P 1'
#
loop_
_entity.id
_entity.type
_entity.pdbx_description
1 polymer ?
#
loop_
_entity_poly.entity_id
_entity_poly.type
_entity_poly.pdbx_seq_one_letter_code
_entity_poly.pdbx_strand_id
1 'polypeptide(L)'
;MTSSIITDIILDLPLDDIEKASLLSFFTDRDASKVEAVLSKITKNEIKTEYLRKYVKSNSDEHPGNKRLSDLYEQEKNKRTRLQAVLDATTHSLSSLWYIYRPTHCQTLWFTPVKKSLSFASPPTGDKENEYQTYFREDILTQLEGNNYVKAVDTHAKKFLDGKAPDLCTHLEDYSLTSHTVESIGEIKPRGSCFTPTNQGQIIMYAILALKYQKHRQDITGFLTDCYHVMFIQVIKDESEEGPYRVLYSDQFNLNSQINTKYLRALLSTLYCHPMTGLNVKMNDLIAYTSISNVFGVCDDDDAVVKIVTRPDILINEINVLTTLQGRGVIDDGIIRLVASSDTAMLLRPRGVETFKKCHKPMSLLADIVDKLKICHKNGIVHGDVRLTNILVDKNGKLVLIDFGCSSDVGKEWYGNGPRLPLLSLRLIRLTTTSTFDGSWKPQIFTDYRDDLFTLIQSIYIHLNEDYVLQALGDNIEDPNHVILFWDKVFVNEWRIAYDYCDNLNYDGLRNFIANL
;
A
#
# COMPACT_ATOMS: atom_id res chain seq x y z
N MET A 1 -21.21 -28.87 59.57
CA MET A 1 -21.90 -27.72 60.18
C MET A 1 -21.64 -26.56 59.24
N THR A 2 -22.64 -26.12 58.49
CA THR A 2 -22.58 -24.79 57.88
C THR A 2 -22.18 -23.79 58.94
N SER A 3 -21.15 -23.01 58.67
CA SER A 3 -20.83 -21.86 59.49
C SER A 3 -22.11 -21.04 59.61
N SER A 4 -22.61 -20.83 60.84
CA SER A 4 -23.88 -20.12 61.05
C SER A 4 -23.81 -18.71 60.45
N ILE A 5 -22.59 -18.18 60.30
CA ILE A 5 -22.27 -16.84 59.83
C ILE A 5 -22.71 -16.62 58.38
N ILE A 6 -22.35 -17.49 57.41
CA ILE A 6 -22.81 -17.27 56.02
C ILE A 6 -24.33 -17.42 55.88
N THR A 7 -24.93 -18.27 56.71
CA THR A 7 -26.39 -18.46 56.73
C THR A 7 -27.09 -17.18 57.17
N ASP A 8 -26.62 -16.58 58.27
CA ASP A 8 -27.15 -15.31 58.79
C ASP A 8 -26.94 -14.18 57.78
N ILE A 9 -25.75 -14.11 57.15
CA ILE A 9 -25.46 -13.12 56.10
C ILE A 9 -26.44 -13.25 54.93
N ILE A 10 -26.72 -14.46 54.44
CA ILE A 10 -27.65 -14.67 53.30
C ILE A 10 -29.08 -14.27 53.68
N LEU A 11 -29.52 -14.56 54.89
CA LEU A 11 -30.87 -14.23 55.37
C LEU A 11 -31.09 -12.72 55.49
N ASP A 12 -30.05 -11.95 55.82
CA ASP A 12 -30.10 -10.48 55.95
C ASP A 12 -29.97 -9.72 54.62
N LEU A 13 -29.69 -10.40 53.52
CA LEU A 13 -29.60 -9.77 52.20
C LEU A 13 -30.98 -9.55 51.54
N PRO A 14 -31.13 -8.51 50.70
CA PRO A 14 -32.36 -8.20 49.97
C PRO A 14 -32.52 -9.14 48.77
N LEU A 15 -32.73 -10.42 49.06
CA LEU A 15 -32.94 -11.53 48.12
C LEU A 15 -34.35 -12.08 48.32
N ASP A 16 -34.97 -12.62 47.27
CA ASP A 16 -36.23 -13.34 47.42
C ASP A 16 -36.04 -14.72 48.09
N ASP A 17 -37.15 -15.31 48.56
CA ASP A 17 -37.10 -16.56 49.33
C ASP A 17 -36.56 -17.75 48.50
N ILE A 18 -36.73 -17.72 47.18
CA ILE A 18 -36.25 -18.77 46.27
C ILE A 18 -34.73 -18.67 46.10
N GLU A 19 -34.21 -17.46 45.92
CA GLU A 19 -32.77 -17.20 45.85
C GLU A 19 -32.08 -17.52 47.18
N LYS A 20 -32.67 -17.15 48.33
CA LYS A 20 -32.14 -17.49 49.65
C LYS A 20 -32.05 -18.99 49.85
N ALA A 21 -33.13 -19.72 49.55
CA ALA A 21 -33.14 -21.19 49.66
C ALA A 21 -32.06 -21.84 48.79
N SER A 22 -31.87 -21.33 47.56
CA SER A 22 -30.87 -21.83 46.62
C SER A 22 -29.43 -21.59 47.09
N LEU A 23 -29.13 -20.40 47.61
CA LEU A 23 -27.80 -20.06 48.14
C LEU A 23 -27.50 -20.84 49.42
N LEU A 24 -28.47 -20.98 50.33
CA LEU A 24 -28.30 -21.76 51.56
C LEU A 24 -28.06 -23.24 51.24
N SER A 25 -28.82 -23.81 50.30
CA SER A 25 -28.59 -25.17 49.81
C SER A 25 -27.18 -25.33 49.22
N PHE A 26 -26.73 -24.37 48.40
CA PHE A 26 -25.39 -24.42 47.81
C PHE A 26 -24.27 -24.47 48.86
N PHE A 27 -24.39 -23.72 49.96
CA PHE A 27 -23.40 -23.69 51.03
C PHE A 27 -23.60 -24.75 52.11
N THR A 28 -24.68 -25.54 52.07
CA THR A 28 -25.04 -26.50 53.14
C THR A 28 -23.91 -27.50 53.45
N ASP A 29 -23.19 -27.96 52.43
CA ASP A 29 -22.11 -28.93 52.56
C ASP A 29 -20.75 -28.41 52.05
N ARG A 30 -20.61 -27.09 51.88
CA ARG A 30 -19.39 -26.45 51.35
C ARG A 30 -18.70 -25.55 52.38
N ASP A 31 -17.38 -25.52 52.34
CA ASP A 31 -16.58 -24.60 53.17
C ASP A 31 -16.80 -23.15 52.71
N ALA A 32 -17.48 -22.38 53.55
CA ALA A 32 -17.85 -21.00 53.29
C ALA A 32 -16.82 -19.97 53.81
N SER A 33 -15.78 -20.39 54.54
CA SER A 33 -14.94 -19.45 55.30
C SER A 33 -14.21 -18.40 54.44
N LYS A 34 -13.83 -18.76 53.20
CA LYS A 34 -13.22 -17.79 52.25
C LYS A 34 -14.23 -16.78 51.73
N VAL A 35 -15.46 -17.21 51.50
CA VAL A 35 -16.56 -16.35 51.02
C VAL A 35 -16.95 -15.37 52.14
N GLU A 36 -17.07 -15.86 53.37
CA GLU A 36 -17.33 -15.05 54.56
C GLU A 36 -16.25 -13.97 54.77
N ALA A 37 -14.97 -14.34 54.61
CA ALA A 37 -13.85 -13.40 54.74
C ALA A 37 -13.87 -12.28 53.69
N VAL A 38 -14.45 -12.52 52.51
CA VAL A 38 -14.63 -11.50 51.47
C VAL A 38 -15.88 -10.68 51.74
N LEU A 39 -17.01 -11.32 52.08
CA LEU A 39 -18.27 -10.63 52.35
C LEU A 39 -18.19 -9.70 53.57
N SER A 40 -17.41 -10.06 54.60
CA SER A 40 -17.19 -9.20 55.76
C SER A 40 -16.47 -7.88 55.42
N LYS A 41 -15.75 -7.81 54.29
CA LYS A 41 -15.09 -6.58 53.81
C LYS A 41 -15.99 -5.72 52.92
N ILE A 42 -17.15 -6.22 52.51
CA ILE A 42 -18.10 -5.51 51.67
C ILE A 42 -19.16 -4.90 52.58
N THR A 43 -19.41 -3.60 52.44
CA THR A 43 -20.38 -2.89 53.30
C THR A 43 -21.77 -2.78 52.68
N LYS A 44 -21.89 -2.80 51.35
CA LYS A 44 -23.19 -2.68 50.65
C LYS A 44 -23.81 -4.05 50.34
N ASN A 45 -25.07 -4.25 50.76
CA ASN A 45 -25.79 -5.52 50.59
C ASN A 45 -26.02 -5.92 49.13
N GLU A 46 -26.31 -4.97 48.23
CA GLU A 46 -26.48 -5.23 46.79
C GLU A 46 -25.23 -5.86 46.15
N ILE A 47 -24.04 -5.43 46.60
CA ILE A 47 -22.76 -5.95 46.09
C ILE A 47 -22.47 -7.33 46.66
N LYS A 48 -22.83 -7.60 47.92
CA LYS A 48 -22.75 -8.94 48.52
C LYS A 48 -23.62 -9.93 47.75
N THR A 49 -24.84 -9.53 47.44
CA THR A 49 -25.79 -10.30 46.63
C THR A 49 -25.22 -10.66 45.26
N GLU A 50 -24.69 -9.68 44.53
CA GLU A 50 -24.14 -9.92 43.19
C GLU A 50 -22.87 -10.78 43.22
N TYR A 51 -22.02 -10.61 44.25
CA TYR A 51 -20.86 -11.46 44.47
C TYR A 51 -21.26 -12.92 44.71
N LEU A 52 -22.26 -13.16 45.56
CA LEU A 52 -22.76 -14.51 45.84
C LEU A 52 -23.35 -15.17 44.59
N ARG A 53 -24.14 -14.44 43.79
CA ARG A 53 -24.68 -14.96 42.51
C ARG A 53 -23.57 -15.40 41.55
N LYS A 54 -22.53 -14.57 41.38
CA LYS A 54 -21.39 -14.90 40.53
C LYS A 54 -20.58 -16.07 41.07
N TYR A 55 -20.36 -16.11 42.38
CA TYR A 55 -19.61 -17.19 43.03
C TYR A 55 -20.30 -18.54 42.85
N VAL A 56 -21.62 -18.61 43.08
CA VAL A 56 -22.39 -19.84 42.89
C VAL A 56 -22.44 -20.24 41.42
N LYS A 57 -22.68 -19.29 40.51
CA LYS A 57 -22.68 -19.56 39.06
C LYS A 57 -21.34 -20.08 38.55
N SER A 58 -20.22 -19.62 39.11
CA SER A 58 -18.89 -20.13 38.78
C SER A 58 -18.58 -21.53 39.33
N ASN A 59 -19.33 -21.98 40.35
CA ASN A 59 -19.09 -23.25 41.05
C ASN A 59 -20.22 -24.28 40.86
N SER A 60 -21.30 -23.92 40.14
CA SER A 60 -22.34 -24.84 39.69
C SER A 60 -21.92 -25.65 38.45
N ASP A 61 -20.81 -25.28 37.79
CA ASP A 61 -20.36 -25.82 36.51
C ASP A 61 -19.23 -26.86 36.64
N GLU A 62 -19.34 -27.80 37.57
CA GLU A 62 -18.50 -29.03 37.56
C GLU A 62 -19.13 -30.13 36.70
N HIS A 63 -19.23 -29.89 35.38
CA HIS A 63 -19.33 -30.92 34.33
C HIS A 63 -18.88 -30.35 32.96
N PRO A 64 -18.61 -31.19 31.94
CA PRO A 64 -17.34 -31.31 31.19
C PRO A 64 -17.05 -30.21 30.15
N GLY A 65 -17.18 -28.93 30.50
CA GLY A 65 -16.73 -27.78 29.71
C GLY A 65 -15.34 -27.26 30.09
N ASN A 66 -14.83 -27.67 31.26
CA ASN A 66 -13.69 -26.99 31.89
C ASN A 66 -12.33 -27.37 31.33
N LYS A 67 -12.20 -28.50 30.61
CA LYS A 67 -10.98 -28.77 29.84
C LYS A 67 -10.84 -27.75 28.70
N ARG A 68 -11.93 -27.43 28.02
CA ARG A 68 -11.94 -26.46 26.92
C ARG A 68 -11.68 -25.03 27.39
N LEU A 69 -12.23 -24.60 28.52
CA LEU A 69 -12.03 -23.23 29.01
C LEU A 69 -10.67 -23.04 29.72
N SER A 70 -10.16 -24.04 30.44
CA SER A 70 -8.80 -23.98 30.98
C SER A 70 -7.75 -24.08 29.87
N ASP A 71 -8.00 -24.92 28.86
CA ASP A 71 -7.15 -25.00 27.67
C ASP A 71 -7.25 -23.72 26.84
N LEU A 72 -8.43 -23.10 26.70
CA LEU A 72 -8.60 -21.80 26.05
C LEU A 72 -7.95 -20.66 26.84
N TYR A 73 -7.99 -20.69 28.18
CA TYR A 73 -7.35 -19.69 29.04
C TYR A 73 -5.84 -19.87 29.09
N GLU A 74 -5.32 -21.09 29.15
CA GLU A 74 -3.89 -21.36 28.99
C GLU A 74 -3.42 -21.15 27.55
N GLN A 75 -4.26 -21.35 26.52
CA GLN A 75 -3.99 -20.95 25.14
C GLN A 75 -3.97 -19.43 24.99
N GLU A 76 -4.94 -18.70 25.57
CA GLU A 76 -4.98 -17.23 25.59
C GLU A 76 -3.82 -16.63 26.37
N LYS A 77 -3.46 -17.22 27.51
CA LYS A 77 -2.32 -16.83 28.33
C LYS A 77 -1.01 -17.14 27.62
N ASN A 78 -0.84 -18.31 27.01
CA ASN A 78 0.31 -18.62 26.17
C ASN A 78 0.36 -17.74 24.92
N LYS A 79 -0.79 -17.41 24.31
CA LYS A 79 -0.92 -16.43 23.22
C LYS A 79 -0.48 -15.06 23.71
N ARG A 80 -0.91 -14.57 24.87
CA ARG A 80 -0.47 -13.29 25.47
C ARG A 80 1.01 -13.27 25.86
N THR A 81 1.54 -14.35 26.44
CA THR A 81 2.96 -14.44 26.82
C THR A 81 3.86 -14.54 25.58
N ARG A 82 3.42 -15.23 24.50
CA ARG A 82 4.08 -15.19 23.18
C ARG A 82 3.93 -13.84 22.49
N LEU A 83 2.76 -13.19 22.57
CA LEU A 83 2.52 -11.85 22.04
C LEU A 83 3.47 -10.83 22.70
N GLN A 84 3.73 -10.99 24.00
CA GLN A 84 4.68 -10.17 24.76
C GLN A 84 6.15 -10.44 24.36
N ALA A 85 6.51 -11.69 24.03
CA ALA A 85 7.83 -12.06 23.47
C ALA A 85 8.02 -11.59 22.01
N VAL A 86 6.91 -11.49 21.28
CA VAL A 86 6.80 -11.02 19.88
C VAL A 86 6.87 -9.50 19.79
N LEU A 87 6.29 -8.79 20.77
CA LEU A 87 6.16 -7.33 20.75
C LEU A 87 7.50 -6.60 20.86
N ASP A 88 8.55 -7.25 21.35
CA ASP A 88 9.91 -6.71 21.33
C ASP A 88 10.93 -7.75 20.87
N ALA A 89 11.06 -7.97 19.55
CA ALA A 89 12.15 -8.75 18.95
C ALA A 89 13.56 -8.26 19.37
N THR A 90 13.64 -7.07 19.98
CA THR A 90 14.83 -6.44 20.56
C THR A 90 15.15 -6.85 22.00
N THR A 91 14.27 -7.57 22.70
CA THR A 91 14.44 -7.96 24.12
C THR A 91 15.00 -9.37 24.30
N HIS A 92 14.85 -10.23 23.29
CA HIS A 92 15.43 -11.58 23.29
C HIS A 92 16.87 -11.55 22.78
N SER A 93 17.70 -12.49 23.24
CA SER A 93 19.00 -12.72 22.62
C SER A 93 18.81 -13.20 21.18
N LEU A 94 19.66 -12.77 20.26
CA LEU A 94 19.51 -13.08 18.83
C LEU A 94 19.47 -14.59 18.58
N SER A 95 20.32 -15.37 19.25
CA SER A 95 20.32 -16.83 19.13
C SER A 95 19.02 -17.47 19.64
N SER A 96 18.36 -16.88 20.63
CA SER A 96 17.05 -17.35 21.10
C SER A 96 15.96 -17.17 20.04
N LEU A 97 15.99 -16.11 19.23
CA LEU A 97 14.99 -15.90 18.17
C LEU A 97 14.98 -17.06 17.17
N TRP A 98 16.16 -17.55 16.79
CA TRP A 98 16.28 -18.71 15.91
C TRP A 98 15.55 -19.94 16.47
N TYR A 99 15.69 -20.23 17.75
CA TYR A 99 15.03 -21.39 18.35
C TYR A 99 13.54 -21.17 18.67
N ILE A 100 13.15 -19.94 19.02
CA ILE A 100 11.75 -19.57 19.33
C ILE A 100 10.86 -19.79 18.11
N TYR A 101 11.30 -19.34 16.94
CA TYR A 101 10.51 -19.42 15.71
C TYR A 101 10.55 -20.78 15.00
N ARG A 102 11.35 -21.73 15.51
CA ARG A 102 11.49 -23.11 14.96
C ARG A 102 11.47 -23.15 13.41
N PRO A 103 12.45 -22.51 12.73
CA PRO A 103 12.46 -22.36 11.29
C PRO A 103 12.30 -23.69 10.55
N THR A 104 11.49 -23.68 9.50
CA THR A 104 11.31 -24.86 8.63
C THR A 104 12.32 -24.83 7.50
N HIS A 105 13.01 -25.95 7.30
CA HIS A 105 13.94 -26.10 6.19
C HIS A 105 13.20 -26.24 4.85
N CYS A 106 13.70 -25.55 3.83
CA CYS A 106 13.17 -25.66 2.46
C CYS A 106 14.29 -25.97 1.47
N GLN A 107 14.14 -27.10 0.76
CA GLN A 107 15.06 -27.50 -0.32
C GLN A 107 14.83 -26.70 -1.62
N THR A 108 13.60 -26.25 -1.86
CA THR A 108 13.26 -25.42 -3.02
C THR A 108 13.07 -23.97 -2.59
N LEU A 109 13.78 -23.06 -3.26
CA LEU A 109 13.67 -21.62 -3.00
C LEU A 109 12.32 -21.06 -3.48
N TRP A 110 11.74 -20.16 -2.68
CA TRP A 110 10.42 -19.54 -2.87
C TRP A 110 10.44 -18.31 -3.81
N PHE A 111 11.55 -18.08 -4.51
CA PHE A 111 11.72 -17.01 -5.48
C PHE A 111 12.51 -17.52 -6.69
N THR A 112 12.44 -16.85 -7.83
CA THR A 112 13.03 -17.31 -9.09
C THR A 112 14.38 -16.66 -9.37
N PRO A 113 15.36 -17.39 -9.94
CA PRO A 113 16.66 -16.82 -10.29
C PRO A 113 16.57 -15.92 -11.53
N VAL A 114 17.47 -14.93 -11.63
CA VAL A 114 17.60 -14.08 -12.83
C VAL A 114 18.52 -14.71 -13.89
N LYS A 115 18.52 -14.15 -15.11
CA LYS A 115 19.33 -14.66 -16.23
C LYS A 115 20.85 -14.50 -15.99
N LYS A 116 21.27 -13.35 -15.44
CA LYS A 116 22.69 -13.03 -15.18
C LYS A 116 23.13 -13.54 -13.81
N SER A 117 24.35 -14.07 -13.70
CA SER A 117 24.97 -14.49 -12.44
C SER A 117 25.80 -13.36 -11.81
N LEU A 118 26.18 -13.52 -10.54
CA LEU A 118 27.28 -12.78 -9.90
C LEU A 118 28.57 -13.60 -9.95
N SER A 119 29.70 -12.91 -9.96
CA SER A 119 31.05 -13.49 -9.91
C SER A 119 31.68 -13.26 -8.53
N PHE A 120 32.18 -14.34 -7.92
CA PHE A 120 32.89 -14.30 -6.63
C PHE A 120 34.36 -14.73 -6.83
N ALA A 121 35.16 -13.91 -7.52
CA ALA A 121 36.48 -14.32 -8.00
C ALA A 121 37.56 -14.38 -6.90
N SER A 122 37.46 -13.52 -5.88
CA SER A 122 38.52 -13.37 -4.85
C SER A 122 37.96 -13.03 -3.45
N PRO A 123 37.05 -13.85 -2.88
CA PRO A 123 36.51 -13.58 -1.56
C PRO A 123 37.60 -13.56 -0.47
N PRO A 124 37.48 -12.72 0.57
CA PRO A 124 38.45 -12.65 1.66
C PRO A 124 38.66 -13.99 2.37
N THR A 125 39.83 -14.19 2.97
CA THR A 125 40.18 -15.40 3.72
C THR A 125 40.45 -15.15 5.20
N GLY A 126 40.51 -13.88 5.61
CA GLY A 126 40.73 -13.48 7.00
C GLY A 126 39.49 -13.68 7.88
N ASP A 127 39.59 -13.23 9.13
CA ASP A 127 38.55 -13.27 10.15
C ASP A 127 37.90 -11.90 10.42
N LYS A 128 38.35 -10.84 9.72
CA LYS A 128 37.85 -9.48 9.89
C LYS A 128 36.61 -9.24 9.04
N GLU A 129 35.49 -8.94 9.70
CA GLU A 129 34.20 -8.68 9.07
C GLU A 129 34.25 -7.55 8.03
N ASN A 130 34.96 -6.45 8.34
CA ASN A 130 35.09 -5.31 7.41
C ASN A 130 35.73 -5.70 6.07
N GLU A 131 36.58 -6.73 6.02
CA GLU A 131 37.18 -7.20 4.75
C GLU A 131 36.10 -7.84 3.85
N TYR A 132 35.20 -8.64 4.43
CA TYR A 132 34.08 -9.26 3.71
C TYR A 132 33.05 -8.22 3.26
N GLN A 133 32.71 -7.27 4.12
CA GLN A 133 31.79 -6.17 3.78
C GLN A 133 32.36 -5.28 2.67
N THR A 134 33.66 -4.95 2.73
CA THR A 134 34.34 -4.17 1.69
C THR A 134 34.33 -4.90 0.35
N TYR A 135 34.72 -6.18 0.34
CA TYR A 135 34.66 -7.01 -0.86
C TYR A 135 33.24 -7.09 -1.45
N PHE A 136 32.23 -7.30 -0.60
CA PHE A 136 30.85 -7.34 -1.09
C PHE A 136 30.43 -6.01 -1.74
N ARG A 137 30.78 -4.88 -1.11
CA ARG A 137 30.48 -3.55 -1.64
C ARG A 137 31.20 -3.27 -2.96
N GLU A 138 32.50 -3.53 -3.02
CA GLU A 138 33.36 -3.06 -4.12
C GLU A 138 33.40 -4.05 -5.29
N ASP A 139 33.29 -5.35 -5.03
CA ASP A 139 33.37 -6.39 -6.06
C ASP A 139 32.01 -6.95 -6.45
N ILE A 140 31.04 -7.05 -5.52
CA ILE A 140 29.75 -7.70 -5.80
C ILE A 140 28.68 -6.68 -6.20
N LEU A 141 28.53 -5.57 -5.47
CA LEU A 141 27.50 -4.58 -5.79
C LEU A 141 27.78 -3.83 -7.11
N THR A 142 29.04 -3.62 -7.47
CA THR A 142 29.43 -2.99 -8.75
C THR A 142 28.99 -3.83 -9.96
N GLN A 143 28.84 -5.15 -9.81
CA GLN A 143 28.26 -6.03 -10.86
C GLN A 143 26.75 -5.83 -11.06
N LEU A 144 26.10 -5.06 -10.18
CA LEU A 144 24.70 -4.66 -10.28
C LEU A 144 24.56 -3.28 -10.95
N GLU A 145 25.63 -2.66 -11.44
CA GLU A 145 25.55 -1.38 -12.15
C GLU A 145 24.84 -1.52 -13.51
N GLY A 146 23.81 -0.69 -13.74
CA GLY A 146 22.86 -0.72 -14.86
C GLY A 146 21.40 -0.54 -14.39
N ASN A 147 20.45 -0.35 -15.31
CA ASN A 147 19.00 -0.16 -15.07
C ASN A 147 18.35 -1.30 -14.25
N ASN A 148 18.64 -1.39 -12.96
CA ASN A 148 18.04 -2.34 -12.02
C ASN A 148 17.09 -1.56 -11.10
N TYR A 149 15.81 -1.91 -11.13
CA TYR A 149 14.75 -1.24 -10.36
C TYR A 149 14.97 -1.24 -8.83
N VAL A 150 15.79 -2.17 -8.36
CA VAL A 150 16.15 -2.33 -6.96
C VAL A 150 17.61 -1.97 -6.77
N LYS A 151 17.86 -1.05 -5.85
CA LYS A 151 19.18 -0.62 -5.42
C LYS A 151 19.60 -1.41 -4.19
N ALA A 152 20.64 -2.21 -4.34
CA ALA A 152 21.36 -2.80 -3.21
C ALA A 152 22.35 -1.77 -2.65
N VAL A 153 22.25 -1.50 -1.35
CA VAL A 153 23.02 -0.44 -0.68
C VAL A 153 23.70 -1.01 0.56
N ASP A 154 24.97 -0.64 0.72
CA ASP A 154 25.72 -0.84 1.97
C ASP A 154 25.11 0.04 3.09
N THR A 155 24.59 -0.60 4.13
CA THR A 155 23.82 0.04 5.21
C THR A 155 24.42 -0.14 6.60
N HIS A 156 25.61 -0.74 6.72
CA HIS A 156 26.23 -1.06 8.02
C HIS A 156 26.34 0.15 8.97
N ALA A 157 26.49 1.36 8.43
CA ALA A 157 26.56 2.61 9.20
C ALA A 157 25.20 3.33 9.36
N LYS A 158 24.14 2.88 8.66
CA LYS A 158 22.85 3.58 8.58
C LYS A 158 21.81 2.94 9.50
N LYS A 159 21.55 3.58 10.64
CA LYS A 159 20.49 3.17 11.57
C LYS A 159 19.12 3.65 11.10
N PHE A 160 18.36 2.80 10.39
CA PHE A 160 17.04 3.16 9.85
C PHE A 160 15.92 2.21 10.28
N LEU A 161 16.25 1.09 10.91
CA LEU A 161 15.31 0.03 11.29
C LEU A 161 15.27 -0.10 12.81
N ASP A 162 14.50 0.77 13.49
CA ASP A 162 14.43 0.87 14.97
C ASP A 162 15.81 0.98 15.64
N GLY A 163 16.65 1.86 15.11
CA GLY A 163 18.00 2.10 15.63
C GLY A 163 19.01 0.99 15.27
N LYS A 164 18.61 0.01 14.46
CA LYS A 164 19.50 -1.03 13.91
C LYS A 164 19.98 -0.68 12.50
N ALA A 165 21.15 -1.21 12.17
CA ALA A 165 21.82 -1.05 10.88
C ALA A 165 22.23 -2.43 10.36
N PRO A 166 21.45 -3.04 9.46
CA PRO A 166 21.89 -4.23 8.74
C PRO A 166 23.08 -3.91 7.82
N ASP A 167 23.91 -4.88 7.51
CA ASP A 167 25.09 -4.68 6.65
C ASP A 167 24.69 -4.26 5.23
N LEU A 168 23.68 -4.91 4.66
CA LEU A 168 23.18 -4.64 3.32
C LEU A 168 21.66 -4.62 3.31
N CYS A 169 21.07 -3.65 2.62
CA CYS A 169 19.65 -3.68 2.31
C CYS A 169 19.41 -3.39 0.84
N THR A 170 18.27 -3.85 0.34
CA THR A 170 17.76 -3.41 -0.95
C THR A 170 16.56 -2.50 -0.77
N HIS A 171 16.37 -1.56 -1.70
CA HIS A 171 15.17 -0.74 -1.79
C HIS A 171 14.94 -0.32 -3.24
N LEU A 172 13.76 0.20 -3.56
CA LEU A 172 13.48 0.78 -4.87
C LEU A 172 14.37 1.99 -5.15
N GLU A 173 14.95 2.06 -6.35
CA GLU A 173 15.91 3.11 -6.74
C GLU A 173 15.37 4.54 -6.51
N ASP A 174 14.07 4.76 -6.75
CA ASP A 174 13.41 6.07 -6.61
C ASP A 174 13.01 6.43 -5.18
N TYR A 175 13.12 5.49 -4.22
CA TYR A 175 12.71 5.70 -2.84
C TYR A 175 13.92 5.83 -1.93
N SER A 176 13.80 6.65 -0.89
CA SER A 176 14.79 6.63 0.19
C SER A 176 14.67 5.34 0.99
N LEU A 177 15.79 4.72 1.34
CA LEU A 177 15.81 3.57 2.25
C LEU A 177 15.35 3.98 3.66
N THR A 178 14.22 3.42 4.09
CA THR A 178 13.55 3.57 5.39
C THR A 178 12.98 2.23 5.85
N SER A 179 12.45 2.17 7.08
CA SER A 179 11.75 0.97 7.57
C SER A 179 10.52 0.57 6.73
N HIS A 180 9.94 1.51 5.98
CA HIS A 180 8.76 1.29 5.15
C HIS A 180 9.10 0.84 3.72
N THR A 181 10.36 1.01 3.28
CA THR A 181 10.79 0.84 1.89
C THR A 181 11.88 -0.21 1.71
N VAL A 182 12.39 -0.80 2.79
CA VAL A 182 13.37 -1.90 2.72
C VAL A 182 12.74 -3.15 2.10
N GLU A 183 13.39 -3.70 1.07
CA GLU A 183 12.92 -4.84 0.28
C GLU A 183 13.55 -6.15 0.75
N SER A 184 14.86 -6.22 0.87
CA SER A 184 15.57 -7.39 1.39
C SER A 184 16.68 -6.95 2.33
N ILE A 185 17.11 -7.87 3.20
CA ILE A 185 18.07 -7.59 4.27
C ILE A 185 19.18 -8.63 4.22
N GLY A 186 20.42 -8.19 4.18
CA GLY A 186 21.60 -9.05 4.12
C GLY A 186 22.55 -8.76 5.28
N GLU A 187 23.12 -9.82 5.85
CA GLU A 187 24.29 -9.74 6.73
C GLU A 187 25.47 -10.48 6.11
N ILE A 188 26.65 -9.88 6.28
CA ILE A 188 27.90 -10.38 5.72
C ILE A 188 28.83 -10.64 6.90
N LYS A 189 29.29 -11.87 7.05
CA LYS A 189 30.10 -12.29 8.20
C LYS A 189 31.31 -13.10 7.76
N PRO A 190 32.41 -13.12 8.52
CA PRO A 190 33.57 -13.93 8.19
C PRO A 190 33.25 -15.41 8.04
N ARG A 191 34.07 -16.07 7.22
CA ARG A 191 34.01 -17.53 7.06
C ARG A 191 34.20 -18.23 8.40
N GLY A 192 33.36 -19.21 8.68
CA GLY A 192 33.38 -19.98 9.93
C GLY A 192 32.58 -19.37 11.09
N SER A 193 32.18 -18.09 11.01
CA SER A 193 31.30 -17.44 12.01
C SER A 193 29.94 -17.03 11.44
N CYS A 194 29.71 -17.15 10.13
CA CYS A 194 28.52 -16.62 9.46
C CYS A 194 27.21 -17.34 9.82
N PHE A 195 27.13 -18.66 9.68
CA PHE A 195 25.86 -19.41 9.81
C PHE A 195 25.57 -19.87 11.24
N THR A 196 25.70 -18.97 12.21
CA THR A 196 25.38 -19.25 13.61
C THR A 196 23.93 -18.91 13.94
N PRO A 197 23.30 -19.55 14.95
CA PRO A 197 21.96 -19.19 15.42
C PRO A 197 21.82 -17.70 15.77
N THR A 198 22.89 -17.07 16.25
CA THR A 198 22.93 -15.63 16.53
C THR A 198 22.69 -14.81 15.26
N ASN A 199 23.43 -15.07 14.19
CA ASN A 199 23.31 -14.31 12.95
C ASN A 199 22.01 -14.65 12.21
N GLN A 200 21.55 -15.90 12.28
CA GLN A 200 20.26 -16.29 11.72
C GLN A 200 19.11 -15.57 12.44
N GLY A 201 19.17 -15.49 13.78
CA GLY A 201 18.24 -14.72 14.57
C GLY A 201 18.31 -13.21 14.32
N GLN A 202 19.47 -12.68 13.94
CA GLN A 202 19.64 -11.28 13.53
C GLN A 202 18.83 -10.96 12.27
N ILE A 203 18.87 -11.83 11.24
CA ILE A 203 18.04 -11.68 10.05
C ILE A 203 16.55 -11.75 10.39
N ILE A 204 16.15 -12.70 11.26
CA ILE A 204 14.76 -12.80 11.73
C ILE A 204 14.33 -11.51 12.43
N MET A 205 15.16 -10.96 13.32
CA MET A 205 14.88 -9.70 14.02
C MET A 205 14.66 -8.55 13.04
N TYR A 206 15.56 -8.36 12.08
CA TYR A 206 15.43 -7.30 11.09
C TYR A 206 14.19 -7.47 10.22
N ALA A 207 13.93 -8.68 9.77
CA ALA A 207 12.74 -9.02 9.01
C ALA A 207 11.44 -8.68 9.78
N ILE A 208 11.35 -9.04 11.05
CA ILE A 208 10.22 -8.71 11.92
C ILE A 208 10.08 -7.20 12.10
N LEU A 209 11.18 -6.48 12.33
CA LEU A 209 11.17 -5.02 12.45
C LEU A 209 10.68 -4.37 11.16
N ALA A 210 11.08 -4.86 9.99
CA ALA A 210 10.60 -4.36 8.71
C ALA A 210 9.09 -4.64 8.53
N LEU A 211 8.64 -5.87 8.77
CA LEU A 211 7.25 -6.28 8.65
C LEU A 211 6.30 -5.55 9.63
N LYS A 212 6.82 -5.11 10.78
CA LYS A 212 6.10 -4.26 11.76
C LYS A 212 5.72 -2.91 11.15
N TYR A 213 6.61 -2.28 10.37
CA TYR A 213 6.33 -1.01 9.69
C TYR A 213 5.60 -1.20 8.36
N GLN A 214 5.87 -2.30 7.68
CA GLN A 214 5.27 -2.66 6.39
C GLN A 214 4.01 -3.49 6.63
N LYS A 215 2.96 -2.84 7.17
CA LYS A 215 1.71 -3.50 7.62
C LYS A 215 1.10 -4.43 6.59
N HIS A 216 1.17 -4.07 5.32
CA HIS A 216 0.54 -4.77 4.21
C HIS A 216 1.42 -5.84 3.56
N ARG A 217 2.71 -5.88 3.89
CA ARG A 217 3.64 -6.89 3.38
C ARG A 217 3.45 -8.22 4.10
N GLN A 218 3.36 -9.31 3.34
CA GLN A 218 3.17 -10.65 3.90
C GLN A 218 4.47 -11.33 4.29
N ASP A 219 5.56 -11.11 3.57
CA ASP A 219 6.83 -11.74 3.87
C ASP A 219 8.03 -10.87 3.47
N ILE A 220 9.17 -11.12 4.10
CA ILE A 220 10.45 -10.53 3.71
C ILE A 220 11.51 -11.64 3.66
N THR A 221 12.30 -11.63 2.59
CA THR A 221 13.43 -12.55 2.43
C THR A 221 14.72 -11.80 2.72
N GLY A 222 15.48 -12.30 3.69
CA GLY A 222 16.85 -11.90 3.96
C GLY A 222 17.86 -12.98 3.61
N PHE A 223 19.14 -12.66 3.72
CA PHE A 223 20.22 -13.59 3.48
C PHE A 223 21.41 -13.41 4.43
N LEU A 224 22.15 -14.49 4.65
CA LEU A 224 23.46 -14.52 5.31
C LEU A 224 24.49 -14.98 4.29
N THR A 225 25.64 -14.32 4.23
CA THR A 225 26.74 -14.75 3.35
C THR A 225 28.10 -14.59 4.02
N ASP A 226 28.99 -15.55 3.75
CA ASP A 226 30.43 -15.41 4.02
C ASP A 226 31.23 -15.21 2.72
N CYS A 227 30.57 -14.82 1.64
CA CYS A 227 31.10 -14.70 0.28
C CYS A 227 31.55 -16.02 -0.37
N TYR A 228 31.51 -17.15 0.34
CA TYR A 228 31.67 -18.51 -0.22
C TYR A 228 30.35 -19.26 -0.29
N HIS A 229 29.47 -19.02 0.67
CA HIS A 229 28.16 -19.61 0.77
C HIS A 229 27.12 -18.54 1.06
N VAL A 230 25.88 -18.81 0.68
CA VAL A 230 24.72 -17.98 1.03
C VAL A 230 23.61 -18.86 1.60
N MET A 231 22.96 -18.37 2.65
CA MET A 231 21.73 -18.93 3.21
C MET A 231 20.62 -17.88 3.10
N PHE A 232 19.45 -18.27 2.63
CA PHE A 232 18.26 -17.42 2.58
C PHE A 232 17.33 -17.73 3.74
N ILE A 233 16.74 -16.70 4.32
CA ILE A 233 15.77 -16.81 5.42
C ILE A 233 14.56 -15.95 5.05
N GLN A 234 13.37 -16.55 5.01
CA GLN A 234 12.12 -15.83 4.78
C GLN A 234 11.30 -15.81 6.05
N VAL A 235 10.85 -14.62 6.42
CA VAL A 235 9.92 -14.42 7.53
C VAL A 235 8.58 -14.03 6.93
N ILE A 236 7.55 -14.80 7.24
CA ILE A 236 6.21 -14.69 6.67
C ILE A 236 5.26 -14.39 7.82
N LYS A 237 4.37 -13.40 7.69
CA LYS A 237 3.28 -13.18 8.63
C LYS A 237 2.41 -14.43 8.69
N ASP A 238 2.10 -14.85 9.91
CA ASP A 238 1.27 -16.01 10.17
C ASP A 238 0.19 -15.62 11.18
N GLU A 239 -1.07 -15.84 10.81
CA GLU A 239 -2.23 -15.61 11.67
C GLU A 239 -2.64 -16.88 12.44
N SER A 240 -1.85 -17.95 12.34
CA SER A 240 -2.05 -19.20 13.07
C SER A 240 -1.79 -19.06 14.57
N GLU A 241 -2.17 -20.10 15.33
CA GLU A 241 -1.92 -20.15 16.77
C GLU A 241 -0.43 -20.40 17.12
N GLU A 242 0.43 -20.67 16.13
CA GLU A 242 1.84 -21.01 16.34
C GLU A 242 2.74 -19.78 16.59
N GLY A 243 2.29 -18.60 16.14
CA GLY A 243 2.97 -17.32 16.31
C GLY A 243 2.64 -16.35 15.18
N PRO A 244 2.98 -15.05 15.33
CA PRO A 244 2.71 -14.00 14.34
C PRO A 244 3.51 -14.14 13.04
N TYR A 245 4.54 -14.98 13.06
CA TYR A 245 5.45 -15.18 11.94
C TYR A 245 5.86 -16.64 11.84
N ARG A 246 5.87 -17.14 10.61
CA ARG A 246 6.49 -18.40 10.21
C ARG A 246 7.83 -18.10 9.56
N VAL A 247 8.87 -18.88 9.88
CA VAL A 247 10.22 -18.69 9.34
C VAL A 247 10.62 -19.90 8.49
N LEU A 248 11.07 -19.64 7.27
CA LEU A 248 11.66 -20.62 6.36
C LEU A 248 13.15 -20.33 6.17
N TYR A 249 13.96 -21.37 5.97
CA TYR A 249 15.37 -21.20 5.64
C TYR A 249 15.86 -22.21 4.61
N SER A 250 16.86 -21.82 3.84
CA SER A 250 17.47 -22.65 2.80
C SER A 250 18.72 -23.39 3.26
N ASP A 251 19.24 -24.27 2.40
CA ASP A 251 20.60 -24.77 2.50
C ASP A 251 21.65 -23.65 2.39
N GLN A 252 22.89 -23.96 2.78
CA GLN A 252 24.06 -23.12 2.53
C GLN A 252 24.56 -23.35 1.10
N PHE A 253 24.13 -22.48 0.19
CA PHE A 253 24.44 -22.60 -1.23
C PHE A 253 25.84 -22.08 -1.56
N ASN A 254 26.65 -22.91 -2.20
CA ASN A 254 28.00 -22.53 -2.64
C ASN A 254 27.94 -21.46 -3.76
N LEU A 255 28.61 -20.32 -3.55
CA LEU A 255 28.65 -19.17 -4.44
C LEU A 255 29.64 -19.30 -5.61
N ASN A 256 30.40 -20.40 -5.69
CA ASN A 256 31.10 -20.79 -6.93
C ASN A 256 30.13 -21.33 -7.99
N SER A 257 28.91 -21.71 -7.60
CA SER A 257 27.88 -22.16 -8.54
C SER A 257 27.16 -20.96 -9.17
N GLN A 258 27.24 -20.84 -10.50
CA GLN A 258 26.52 -19.81 -11.26
C GLN A 258 25.00 -19.90 -11.07
N ILE A 259 24.45 -21.09 -10.78
CA ILE A 259 23.02 -21.23 -10.50
C ILE A 259 22.68 -20.51 -9.18
N ASN A 260 23.49 -20.72 -8.14
CA ASN A 260 23.26 -20.14 -6.83
C ASN A 260 23.47 -18.62 -6.83
N THR A 261 24.47 -18.13 -7.56
CA THR A 261 24.71 -16.67 -7.67
C THR A 261 23.62 -15.96 -8.47
N LYS A 262 22.89 -16.65 -9.36
CA LYS A 262 21.69 -16.09 -10.00
C LYS A 262 20.57 -15.84 -8.99
N TYR A 263 20.39 -16.70 -7.98
CA TYR A 263 19.41 -16.46 -6.91
C TYR A 263 19.78 -15.26 -6.05
N LEU A 264 21.04 -15.17 -5.62
CA LEU A 264 21.50 -14.01 -4.85
C LEU A 264 21.36 -12.72 -5.68
N ARG A 265 21.71 -12.74 -6.97
CA ARG A 265 21.49 -11.60 -7.86
C ARG A 265 20.01 -11.21 -7.92
N ALA A 266 19.13 -12.21 -8.02
CA ALA A 266 17.69 -11.99 -8.11
C ALA A 266 17.20 -11.19 -6.90
N LEU A 267 17.55 -11.63 -5.69
CA LEU A 267 17.22 -10.95 -4.44
C LEU A 267 17.80 -9.52 -4.35
N LEU A 268 18.96 -9.27 -4.96
CA LEU A 268 19.64 -7.97 -4.93
C LEU A 268 19.20 -6.99 -6.03
N SER A 269 18.45 -7.43 -7.04
CA SER A 269 18.18 -6.62 -8.25
C SER A 269 16.75 -6.68 -8.77
N THR A 270 15.90 -7.55 -8.23
CA THR A 270 14.50 -7.70 -8.65
C THR A 270 13.54 -7.39 -7.50
N LEU A 271 12.49 -6.63 -7.80
CA LEU A 271 11.41 -6.35 -6.85
C LEU A 271 10.43 -7.53 -6.85
N TYR A 272 10.30 -8.23 -5.72
CA TYR A 272 9.41 -9.39 -5.62
C TYR A 272 8.03 -9.06 -5.03
N CYS A 273 7.95 -8.03 -4.19
CA CYS A 273 6.72 -7.55 -3.57
C CYS A 273 6.89 -6.06 -3.26
N HIS A 274 5.91 -5.21 -3.54
CA HIS A 274 5.97 -3.84 -3.01
C HIS A 274 5.35 -3.83 -1.61
N PRO A 275 6.10 -3.46 -0.57
CA PRO A 275 5.67 -3.54 0.83
C PRO A 275 4.45 -2.68 1.14
N MET A 276 4.18 -1.69 0.29
CA MET A 276 3.16 -0.68 0.54
C MET A 276 1.89 -0.82 -0.28
N THR A 277 1.74 -1.74 -1.25
CA THR A 277 0.55 -1.69 -2.13
C THR A 277 -0.73 -2.16 -1.46
N GLY A 278 -0.71 -3.01 -0.44
CA GLY A 278 -1.96 -3.58 0.12
C GLY A 278 -2.77 -4.44 -0.86
N LEU A 279 -2.20 -4.74 -2.03
CA LEU A 279 -2.84 -5.51 -3.10
C LEU A 279 -2.12 -6.85 -3.22
N ASN A 280 -2.87 -7.95 -3.32
CA ASN A 280 -2.32 -9.30 -3.54
C ASN A 280 -1.92 -9.50 -5.02
N VAL A 281 -0.96 -8.72 -5.49
CA VAL A 281 -0.46 -8.72 -6.87
C VAL A 281 1.07 -8.62 -6.88
N LYS A 282 1.69 -9.40 -7.75
CA LYS A 282 3.13 -9.35 -7.98
C LYS A 282 3.42 -8.34 -9.07
N MET A 283 4.24 -7.33 -8.79
CA MET A 283 4.56 -6.28 -9.75
C MET A 283 5.73 -6.67 -10.65
N ASN A 284 5.73 -6.17 -11.89
CA ASN A 284 6.76 -6.41 -12.89
C ASN A 284 7.61 -5.15 -13.12
N ASP A 285 7.38 -4.44 -14.22
CA ASP A 285 8.15 -3.30 -14.70
C ASP A 285 7.51 -1.97 -14.28
N LEU A 286 8.31 -0.95 -13.92
CA LEU A 286 7.80 0.43 -13.82
C LEU A 286 7.50 0.94 -15.23
N ILE A 287 6.24 1.24 -15.48
CA ILE A 287 5.72 1.70 -16.78
C ILE A 287 5.79 3.22 -16.88
N ALA A 288 5.39 3.91 -15.81
CA ALA A 288 5.31 5.37 -15.76
C ALA A 288 5.44 5.87 -14.32
N TYR A 289 5.90 7.11 -14.17
CA TYR A 289 5.97 7.79 -12.88
C TYR A 289 5.65 9.29 -13.05
N THR A 290 5.15 9.90 -11.98
CA THR A 290 4.89 11.33 -11.83
C THR A 290 5.39 11.79 -10.46
N SER A 291 5.23 13.06 -10.12
CA SER A 291 5.52 13.56 -8.77
C SER A 291 4.61 12.98 -7.68
N ILE A 292 3.48 12.36 -8.05
CA ILE A 292 2.46 11.89 -7.10
C ILE A 292 2.06 10.42 -7.29
N SER A 293 2.54 9.74 -8.33
CA SER A 293 2.15 8.36 -8.60
C SER A 293 3.18 7.57 -9.39
N ASN A 294 3.27 6.28 -9.11
CA ASN A 294 4.07 5.31 -9.87
C ASN A 294 3.16 4.21 -10.42
N VAL A 295 3.35 3.81 -11.67
CA VAL A 295 2.54 2.80 -12.36
C VAL A 295 3.42 1.62 -12.75
N PHE A 296 3.09 0.44 -12.25
CA PHE A 296 3.82 -0.80 -12.49
C PHE A 296 2.98 -1.78 -13.31
N GLY A 297 3.62 -2.61 -14.14
CA GLY A 297 3.01 -3.80 -14.71
C GLY A 297 2.78 -4.89 -13.66
N VAL A 298 1.98 -5.88 -13.98
CA VAL A 298 1.71 -7.05 -13.13
C VAL A 298 2.33 -8.30 -13.74
N CYS A 299 3.00 -9.13 -12.93
CA CYS A 299 3.54 -10.41 -13.38
C CYS A 299 2.41 -11.33 -13.83
N ASP A 300 2.63 -12.03 -14.95
CA ASP A 300 1.69 -13.00 -15.53
C ASP A 300 0.33 -12.39 -15.93
N ASP A 301 0.24 -11.06 -16.04
CA ASP A 301 -0.96 -10.32 -16.42
C ASP A 301 -0.61 -9.05 -17.21
N ASP A 302 -0.39 -9.22 -18.51
CA ASP A 302 0.03 -8.17 -19.44
C ASP A 302 -1.04 -7.08 -19.67
N ASP A 303 -2.24 -7.24 -19.13
CA ASP A 303 -3.36 -6.32 -19.31
C ASP A 303 -3.66 -5.50 -18.05
N ALA A 304 -2.94 -5.73 -16.95
CA ALA A 304 -3.15 -5.04 -15.68
C ALA A 304 -1.96 -4.16 -15.30
N VAL A 305 -2.27 -3.10 -14.56
CA VAL A 305 -1.27 -2.21 -13.96
C VAL A 305 -1.60 -1.91 -12.51
N VAL A 306 -0.58 -1.67 -11.70
CA VAL A 306 -0.72 -1.18 -10.33
C VAL A 306 -0.27 0.28 -10.29
N LYS A 307 -1.20 1.19 -10.01
CA LYS A 307 -0.91 2.60 -9.77
C LYS A 307 -0.80 2.83 -8.26
N ILE A 308 0.41 3.11 -7.78
CA ILE A 308 0.69 3.55 -6.41
C ILE A 308 0.60 5.06 -6.36
N VAL A 309 -0.16 5.63 -5.42
CA VAL A 309 -0.42 7.06 -5.33
C VAL A 309 0.00 7.58 -3.95
N THR A 310 0.81 8.63 -3.92
CA THR A 310 1.37 9.18 -2.66
C THR A 310 0.43 10.13 -1.94
N ARG A 311 -0.55 10.71 -2.66
CA ARG A 311 -1.55 11.64 -2.12
C ARG A 311 -2.87 10.91 -1.82
N PRO A 312 -3.24 10.71 -0.54
CA PRO A 312 -4.44 9.96 -0.18
C PRO A 312 -5.74 10.58 -0.69
N ASP A 313 -5.81 11.91 -0.74
CA ASP A 313 -6.99 12.64 -1.21
C ASP A 313 -7.28 12.37 -2.69
N ILE A 314 -6.23 12.35 -3.53
CA ILE A 314 -6.33 12.02 -4.96
C ILE A 314 -6.71 10.55 -5.14
N LEU A 315 -6.05 9.66 -4.40
CA LEU A 315 -6.30 8.22 -4.46
C LEU A 315 -7.75 7.87 -4.10
N ILE A 316 -8.23 8.37 -2.96
CA ILE A 316 -9.59 8.12 -2.47
C ILE A 316 -10.61 8.67 -3.48
N ASN A 317 -10.36 9.86 -4.04
CA ASN A 317 -11.24 10.45 -5.03
C ASN A 317 -11.33 9.57 -6.29
N GLU A 318 -10.19 9.14 -6.83
CA GLU A 318 -10.13 8.27 -8.02
C GLU A 318 -10.83 6.93 -7.77
N ILE A 319 -10.57 6.28 -6.63
CA ILE A 319 -11.25 5.03 -6.24
C ILE A 319 -12.77 5.22 -6.18
N ASN A 320 -13.24 6.29 -5.52
CA ASN A 320 -14.67 6.55 -5.34
C ASN A 320 -15.38 6.79 -6.68
N VAL A 321 -14.77 7.58 -7.57
CA VAL A 321 -15.34 7.89 -8.89
C VAL A 321 -15.39 6.64 -9.76
N LEU A 322 -14.31 5.87 -9.85
CA LEU A 322 -14.28 4.64 -10.63
C LEU A 322 -15.27 3.60 -10.10
N THR A 323 -15.33 3.42 -8.77
CA THR A 323 -16.31 2.53 -8.12
C THR A 323 -17.75 2.98 -8.41
N THR A 324 -18.01 4.29 -8.39
CA THR A 324 -19.34 4.86 -8.68
C THR A 324 -19.76 4.58 -10.13
N LEU A 325 -18.86 4.81 -11.10
CA LEU A 325 -19.14 4.52 -12.51
C LEU A 325 -19.43 3.03 -12.72
N GLN A 326 -18.61 2.14 -12.15
CA GLN A 326 -18.81 0.70 -12.25
C GLN A 326 -20.13 0.25 -11.57
N GLY A 327 -20.43 0.81 -10.39
CA GLY A 327 -21.67 0.51 -9.67
C GLY A 327 -22.94 0.95 -10.41
N ARG A 328 -22.83 1.94 -11.31
CA ARG A 328 -23.91 2.38 -12.21
C ARG A 328 -23.98 1.56 -13.51
N GLY A 329 -23.19 0.49 -13.62
CA GLY A 329 -23.19 -0.38 -14.79
C GLY A 329 -22.45 0.21 -16.01
N VAL A 330 -21.61 1.23 -15.80
CA VAL A 330 -20.72 1.72 -16.87
C VAL A 330 -19.64 0.67 -17.10
N ILE A 331 -19.83 -0.14 -18.13
CA ILE A 331 -18.86 -1.11 -18.65
C ILE A 331 -18.46 -0.62 -20.03
N ASP A 332 -17.54 0.35 -20.08
CA ASP A 332 -16.93 0.83 -21.33
C ASP A 332 -15.44 0.55 -21.28
N ASP A 333 -14.96 -0.24 -22.22
CA ASP A 333 -13.56 -0.64 -22.39
C ASP A 333 -12.64 0.54 -22.78
N GLY A 334 -13.18 1.74 -22.97
CA GLY A 334 -12.46 3.01 -23.16
C GLY A 334 -12.46 3.94 -21.95
N ILE A 335 -12.96 3.50 -20.79
CA ILE A 335 -12.74 4.15 -19.49
C ILE A 335 -11.96 3.19 -18.60
N ILE A 336 -10.91 3.67 -17.92
CA ILE A 336 -10.12 2.81 -17.04
C ILE A 336 -10.99 2.17 -15.95
N ARG A 337 -10.76 0.89 -15.71
CA ARG A 337 -11.51 0.08 -14.75
C ARG A 337 -10.69 -0.18 -13.50
N LEU A 338 -11.29 0.06 -12.35
CA LEU A 338 -10.76 -0.38 -11.06
C LEU A 338 -11.07 -1.86 -10.85
N VAL A 339 -10.03 -2.66 -10.59
CA VAL A 339 -10.15 -4.09 -10.28
C VAL A 339 -10.10 -4.32 -8.77
N ALA A 340 -9.15 -3.66 -8.10
CA ALA A 340 -8.97 -3.71 -6.65
C ALA A 340 -8.23 -2.44 -6.21
N SER A 341 -8.35 -2.08 -4.94
CA SER A 341 -7.66 -0.94 -4.35
C SER A 341 -7.23 -1.21 -2.91
N SER A 342 -6.31 -0.39 -2.42
CA SER A 342 -5.89 -0.27 -1.03
C SER A 342 -5.86 1.20 -0.61
N ASP A 343 -5.28 1.48 0.55
CA ASP A 343 -5.01 2.83 1.05
C ASP A 343 -3.85 3.56 0.34
N THR A 344 -3.13 2.89 -0.58
CA THR A 344 -1.96 3.44 -1.28
C THR A 344 -1.92 3.13 -2.77
N ALA A 345 -2.73 2.19 -3.27
CA ALA A 345 -2.61 1.70 -4.63
C ALA A 345 -3.95 1.25 -5.25
N MET A 346 -3.97 1.23 -6.58
CA MET A 346 -5.07 0.71 -7.40
C MET A 346 -4.54 -0.31 -8.41
N LEU A 347 -5.23 -1.44 -8.53
CA LEU A 347 -5.10 -2.36 -9.65
C LEU A 347 -6.07 -1.96 -10.74
N LEU A 348 -5.56 -1.55 -11.90
CA LEU A 348 -6.31 -0.94 -12.99
C LEU A 348 -6.20 -1.77 -14.28
N ARG A 349 -7.22 -1.65 -15.13
CA ARG A 349 -7.28 -2.26 -16.47
C ARG A 349 -8.02 -1.36 -17.48
N PRO A 350 -7.72 -1.44 -18.78
CA PRO A 350 -6.62 -2.20 -19.39
C PRO A 350 -5.26 -1.48 -19.24
N ARG A 351 -4.16 -2.21 -19.53
CA ARG A 351 -2.82 -1.64 -19.63
C ARG A 351 -2.67 -0.88 -20.95
N GLY A 352 -2.33 0.41 -20.87
CA GLY A 352 -1.93 1.19 -22.04
C GLY A 352 -0.50 0.88 -22.50
N VAL A 353 -0.25 1.04 -23.80
CA VAL A 353 1.07 0.94 -24.42
C VAL A 353 1.79 2.28 -24.35
N GLU A 354 1.09 3.36 -24.65
CA GLU A 354 1.60 4.74 -24.63
C GLU A 354 0.47 5.75 -24.42
N THR A 355 0.83 7.00 -24.11
CA THR A 355 -0.14 8.09 -24.06
C THR A 355 -0.42 8.63 -25.46
N PHE A 356 -1.62 9.15 -25.68
CA PHE A 356 -1.98 9.72 -26.97
C PHE A 356 -1.06 10.89 -27.35
N LYS A 357 -0.63 11.70 -26.37
CA LYS A 357 0.37 12.76 -26.57
C LYS A 357 1.67 12.28 -27.23
N LYS A 358 2.09 11.04 -26.97
CA LYS A 358 3.34 10.46 -27.49
C LYS A 358 3.14 9.61 -28.75
N CYS A 359 1.90 9.18 -29.00
CA CYS A 359 1.60 8.29 -30.11
C CYS A 359 1.51 9.06 -31.44
N HIS A 360 1.68 8.34 -32.54
CA HIS A 360 1.55 8.89 -33.90
C HIS A 360 0.19 8.57 -34.52
N LYS A 361 -0.84 8.37 -33.69
CA LYS A 361 -2.19 8.03 -34.16
C LYS A 361 -2.90 9.30 -34.70
N PRO A 362 -3.83 9.16 -35.66
CA PRO A 362 -4.59 10.29 -36.18
C PRO A 362 -5.42 10.97 -35.08
N MET A 363 -5.48 12.31 -35.09
CA MET A 363 -6.28 13.10 -34.15
C MET A 363 -7.77 12.73 -34.20
N SER A 364 -8.28 12.34 -35.36
CA SER A 364 -9.65 11.89 -35.55
C SER A 364 -10.09 10.75 -34.63
N LEU A 365 -9.16 9.94 -34.10
CA LEU A 365 -9.48 8.91 -33.11
C LEU A 365 -9.99 9.50 -31.78
N LEU A 366 -9.58 10.71 -31.43
CA LEU A 366 -10.03 11.39 -30.20
C LEU A 366 -11.54 11.71 -30.21
N ALA A 367 -12.22 11.55 -31.34
CA ALA A 367 -13.67 11.59 -31.39
C ALA A 367 -14.31 10.54 -30.45
N ASP A 368 -13.68 9.37 -30.26
CA ASP A 368 -14.15 8.34 -29.31
C ASP A 368 -14.11 8.84 -27.86
N ILE A 369 -13.17 9.72 -27.51
CA ILE A 369 -13.07 10.28 -26.16
C ILE A 369 -14.25 11.20 -25.85
N VAL A 370 -14.80 11.91 -26.85
CA VAL A 370 -16.03 12.70 -26.66
C VAL A 370 -17.20 11.80 -26.25
N ASP A 371 -17.29 10.59 -26.81
CA ASP A 371 -18.31 9.60 -26.43
C ASP A 371 -18.09 9.11 -24.98
N LYS A 372 -16.84 8.92 -24.54
CA LYS A 372 -16.51 8.56 -23.15
C LYS A 372 -16.86 9.67 -22.16
N LEU A 373 -16.56 10.94 -22.50
CA LEU A 373 -16.97 12.08 -21.69
C LEU A 373 -18.49 12.17 -21.59
N LYS A 374 -19.23 11.96 -22.69
CA LYS A 374 -20.70 11.92 -22.68
C LYS A 374 -21.24 10.86 -21.71
N ILE A 375 -20.56 9.71 -21.58
CA ILE A 375 -20.90 8.66 -20.60
C ILE A 375 -20.64 9.13 -19.17
N CYS A 376 -19.47 9.71 -18.88
CA CYS A 376 -19.14 10.28 -17.57
C CYS A 376 -20.16 11.35 -17.16
N HIS A 377 -20.46 12.28 -18.07
CA HIS A 377 -21.35 13.41 -17.83
C HIS A 377 -22.81 12.97 -17.64
N LYS A 378 -23.28 11.94 -18.36
CA LYS A 378 -24.59 11.29 -18.09
C LYS A 378 -24.67 10.70 -16.68
N ASN A 379 -23.53 10.37 -16.09
CA ASN A 379 -23.40 9.91 -14.72
C ASN A 379 -23.04 11.03 -13.74
N GLY A 380 -23.18 12.30 -14.09
CA GLY A 380 -22.94 13.40 -13.15
C GLY A 380 -21.47 13.65 -12.82
N ILE A 381 -20.53 12.98 -13.50
CA ILE A 381 -19.10 13.07 -13.22
C ILE A 381 -18.44 14.01 -14.23
N VAL A 382 -17.72 15.01 -13.74
CA VAL A 382 -16.74 15.80 -14.50
C VAL A 382 -15.36 15.19 -14.24
N HIS A 383 -14.60 14.89 -15.29
CA HIS A 383 -13.26 14.30 -15.20
C HIS A 383 -12.24 15.29 -14.62
N GLY A 384 -12.25 16.54 -15.10
CA GLY A 384 -11.43 17.66 -14.61
C GLY A 384 -9.98 17.69 -15.11
N ASP A 385 -9.54 16.75 -15.95
CA ASP A 385 -8.16 16.72 -16.48
C ASP A 385 -8.04 15.90 -17.79
N VAL A 386 -8.82 16.27 -18.81
CA VAL A 386 -8.90 15.54 -20.10
C VAL A 386 -7.78 15.93 -21.06
N ARG A 387 -6.52 15.88 -20.61
CA ARG A 387 -5.35 16.14 -21.46
C ARG A 387 -4.96 14.90 -22.26
N LEU A 388 -4.25 15.10 -23.37
CA LEU A 388 -3.72 13.99 -24.20
C LEU A 388 -2.74 13.06 -23.45
N THR A 389 -2.21 13.47 -22.30
CA THR A 389 -1.40 12.60 -21.42
C THR A 389 -2.24 11.59 -20.63
N ASN A 390 -3.52 11.89 -20.43
CA ASN A 390 -4.47 11.08 -19.66
C ASN A 390 -5.40 10.28 -20.59
N ILE A 391 -5.01 10.13 -21.85
CA ILE A 391 -5.64 9.26 -22.83
C ILE A 391 -4.58 8.25 -23.24
N LEU A 392 -4.80 6.97 -22.95
CA LEU A 392 -3.88 5.91 -23.34
C LEU A 392 -4.35 5.23 -24.63
N VAL A 393 -3.40 4.65 -25.35
CA VAL A 393 -3.67 3.69 -26.43
C VAL A 393 -3.38 2.29 -25.89
N ASP A 394 -4.37 1.40 -25.88
CA ASP A 394 -4.19 0.01 -25.45
C ASP A 394 -3.48 -0.84 -26.53
N LYS A 395 -3.18 -2.10 -26.21
CA LYS A 395 -2.54 -3.05 -27.14
C LYS A 395 -3.35 -3.34 -28.41
N ASN A 396 -4.66 -3.10 -28.37
CA ASN A 396 -5.57 -3.28 -29.51
C ASN A 396 -5.73 -1.99 -30.32
N GLY A 397 -5.09 -0.89 -29.90
CA GLY A 397 -5.20 0.41 -30.52
C GLY A 397 -6.44 1.22 -30.08
N LYS A 398 -7.16 0.77 -29.06
CA LYS A 398 -8.30 1.48 -28.50
C LYS A 398 -7.85 2.61 -27.58
N LEU A 399 -8.59 3.72 -27.57
CA LEU A 399 -8.36 4.81 -26.63
C LEU A 399 -8.99 4.53 -25.28
N VAL A 400 -8.27 4.84 -24.21
CA VAL A 400 -8.69 4.65 -22.82
C VAL A 400 -8.50 5.94 -22.05
N LEU A 401 -9.59 6.50 -21.52
CA LEU A 401 -9.56 7.65 -20.62
C LEU A 401 -9.12 7.19 -19.21
N ILE A 402 -8.08 7.83 -18.69
CA ILE A 402 -7.45 7.47 -17.41
C ILE A 402 -7.36 8.68 -16.46
N ASP A 403 -7.02 8.41 -15.20
CA ASP A 403 -6.64 9.41 -14.19
C ASP A 403 -7.80 10.30 -13.70
N PHE A 404 -8.74 9.67 -12.99
CA PHE A 404 -9.90 10.35 -12.38
C PHE A 404 -9.55 11.04 -11.04
N GLY A 405 -8.26 11.27 -10.77
CA GLY A 405 -7.81 11.90 -9.53
C GLY A 405 -8.35 13.31 -9.30
N CYS A 406 -8.60 14.06 -10.38
CA CYS A 406 -9.17 15.42 -10.33
C CYS A 406 -10.70 15.46 -10.49
N SER A 407 -11.36 14.31 -10.62
CA SER A 407 -12.77 14.25 -10.96
C SER A 407 -13.68 14.66 -9.81
N SER A 408 -14.89 15.09 -10.14
CA SER A 408 -15.89 15.47 -9.16
C SER A 408 -17.30 15.30 -9.69
N ASP A 409 -18.28 15.28 -8.79
CA ASP A 409 -19.66 15.52 -9.18
C ASP A 409 -19.79 16.91 -9.81
N VAL A 410 -20.62 17.01 -10.85
CA VAL A 410 -20.97 18.28 -11.48
C VAL A 410 -21.55 19.24 -10.44
N GLY A 411 -21.23 20.53 -10.56
CA GLY A 411 -21.73 21.54 -9.63
C GLY A 411 -21.07 21.50 -8.24
N LYS A 412 -20.05 20.67 -8.02
CA LYS A 412 -19.21 20.74 -6.82
C LYS A 412 -18.28 21.94 -6.90
N GLU A 413 -18.02 22.57 -5.75
CA GLU A 413 -17.06 23.67 -5.65
C GLU A 413 -15.67 23.22 -6.11
N TRP A 414 -15.05 24.04 -6.96
CA TRP A 414 -13.76 23.78 -7.57
C TRP A 414 -12.66 24.47 -6.77
N TYR A 415 -11.72 23.67 -6.25
CA TYR A 415 -10.64 24.13 -5.38
C TYR A 415 -9.28 24.24 -6.10
N GLY A 416 -9.27 24.42 -7.43
CA GLY A 416 -8.03 24.52 -8.19
C GLY A 416 -7.44 23.17 -8.65
N ASN A 417 -8.24 22.11 -8.71
CA ASN A 417 -7.81 20.80 -9.22
C ASN A 417 -7.76 20.79 -10.77
N GLY A 418 -6.92 19.92 -11.34
CA GLY A 418 -6.81 19.75 -12.79
C GLY A 418 -5.54 20.36 -13.40
N PRO A 419 -5.52 20.58 -14.72
CA PRO A 419 -4.35 21.07 -15.42
C PRO A 419 -4.06 22.54 -15.12
N ARG A 420 -2.79 22.92 -15.24
CA ARG A 420 -2.36 24.33 -15.16
C ARG A 420 -2.56 25.04 -16.50
N LEU A 421 -2.39 26.36 -16.49
CA LEU A 421 -2.29 27.14 -17.72
C LEU A 421 -1.18 26.57 -18.63
N PRO A 422 -1.38 26.57 -19.97
CA PRO A 422 -2.54 27.09 -20.68
C PRO A 422 -3.66 26.05 -20.93
N LEU A 423 -3.58 24.86 -20.30
CA LEU A 423 -4.50 23.74 -20.49
C LEU A 423 -5.71 23.74 -19.53
N LEU A 424 -5.71 24.62 -18.53
CA LEU A 424 -6.89 24.87 -17.70
C LEU A 424 -8.05 25.33 -18.61
N SER A 425 -9.26 24.78 -18.37
CA SER A 425 -10.48 25.15 -19.09
C SER A 425 -10.62 26.66 -19.21
N LEU A 426 -10.81 27.18 -20.42
CA LEU A 426 -11.00 28.62 -20.65
C LEU A 426 -12.10 29.23 -19.77
N ARG A 427 -13.17 28.46 -19.51
CA ARG A 427 -14.26 28.85 -18.60
C ARG A 427 -13.73 29.09 -17.18
N LEU A 428 -12.93 28.17 -16.65
CA LEU A 428 -12.32 28.29 -15.33
C LEU A 428 -11.33 29.45 -15.26
N ILE A 429 -10.49 29.64 -16.28
CA ILE A 429 -9.55 30.78 -16.33
C ILE A 429 -10.33 32.09 -16.19
N ARG A 430 -11.40 32.29 -16.99
CA ARG A 430 -12.24 33.49 -16.94
C ARG A 430 -12.93 33.69 -15.57
N LEU A 431 -13.44 32.63 -14.96
CA LEU A 431 -14.06 32.72 -13.64
C LEU A 431 -13.04 33.10 -12.55
N THR A 432 -11.80 32.65 -12.67
CA THR A 432 -10.72 33.04 -11.73
C THR A 432 -10.16 34.45 -11.94
N THR A 433 -10.28 35.03 -13.14
CA THR A 433 -9.77 36.38 -13.42
C THR A 433 -10.79 37.48 -13.22
N THR A 434 -12.07 37.20 -13.49
CA THR A 434 -13.19 38.11 -13.21
C THR A 434 -13.47 38.26 -11.70
N SER A 435 -12.89 37.37 -10.89
CA SER A 435 -12.94 37.40 -9.44
C SER A 435 -11.83 38.25 -8.82
N THR A 436 -11.87 39.57 -8.99
CA THR A 436 -10.94 40.52 -8.34
C THR A 436 -11.55 41.07 -7.06
N PHE A 437 -10.97 40.77 -5.88
CA PHE A 437 -9.92 41.55 -5.19
C PHE A 437 -10.45 42.74 -4.36
N ASP A 438 -11.24 42.49 -3.32
CA ASP A 438 -11.40 43.42 -2.18
C ASP A 438 -11.00 42.81 -0.82
N GLY A 439 -10.45 41.59 -0.81
CA GLY A 439 -10.06 40.89 0.42
C GLY A 439 -11.22 40.23 1.16
N SER A 440 -12.45 40.30 0.65
CA SER A 440 -13.62 39.63 1.21
C SER A 440 -14.47 38.97 0.13
N TRP A 441 -14.49 37.64 0.14
CA TRP A 441 -15.16 36.71 -0.80
C TRP A 441 -14.33 36.22 -1.99
N LYS A 442 -13.98 34.92 -1.94
CA LYS A 442 -13.66 34.11 -3.12
C LYS A 442 -14.98 33.73 -3.79
N PRO A 443 -15.15 33.86 -5.12
CA PRO A 443 -16.32 33.29 -5.76
C PRO A 443 -16.29 31.78 -5.58
N GLN A 444 -17.43 31.21 -5.22
CA GLN A 444 -17.64 29.77 -5.29
C GLN A 444 -17.70 29.42 -6.78
N ILE A 445 -16.57 28.97 -7.32
CA ILE A 445 -16.48 28.45 -8.68
C ILE A 445 -16.94 27.00 -8.63
N PHE A 446 -17.86 26.62 -9.51
CA PHE A 446 -18.38 25.26 -9.58
C PHE A 446 -17.90 24.56 -10.85
N THR A 447 -17.62 23.26 -10.72
CA THR A 447 -17.25 22.38 -11.84
C THR A 447 -18.41 22.20 -12.81
N ASP A 448 -18.09 22.11 -14.11
CA ASP A 448 -19.07 22.01 -15.19
C ASP A 448 -18.55 21.07 -16.28
N TYR A 449 -19.47 20.35 -16.94
CA TYR A 449 -19.15 19.46 -18.06
C TYR A 449 -18.39 20.16 -19.20
N ARG A 450 -18.60 21.47 -19.38
CA ARG A 450 -17.89 22.27 -20.38
C ARG A 450 -16.38 22.27 -20.15
N ASP A 451 -15.93 22.12 -18.90
CA ASP A 451 -14.51 22.14 -18.58
C ASP A 451 -13.75 21.00 -19.23
N ASP A 452 -14.33 19.80 -19.24
CA ASP A 452 -13.74 18.63 -19.88
C ASP A 452 -13.65 18.80 -21.40
N LEU A 453 -14.69 19.35 -22.03
CA LEU A 453 -14.70 19.60 -23.47
C LEU A 453 -13.68 20.68 -23.87
N PHE A 454 -13.59 21.75 -23.09
CA PHE A 454 -12.60 22.80 -23.30
C PHE A 454 -11.17 22.27 -23.10
N THR A 455 -10.90 21.55 -22.02
CA THR A 455 -9.57 20.96 -21.77
C THR A 455 -9.17 19.98 -22.88
N LEU A 456 -10.08 19.15 -23.39
CA LEU A 456 -9.79 18.26 -24.52
C LEU A 456 -9.42 19.05 -25.77
N ILE A 457 -10.25 20.00 -26.20
CA ILE A 457 -9.99 20.80 -27.41
C ILE A 457 -8.73 21.65 -27.30
N GLN A 458 -8.51 22.30 -26.15
CA GLN A 458 -7.28 23.04 -25.89
C GLN A 458 -6.05 22.12 -25.96
N SER A 459 -6.16 20.90 -25.43
CA SER A 459 -5.07 19.92 -25.50
C SER A 459 -4.79 19.43 -26.92
N ILE A 460 -5.81 19.28 -27.78
CA ILE A 460 -5.63 18.94 -29.20
C ILE A 460 -4.98 20.11 -29.94
N TYR A 461 -5.49 21.33 -29.77
CA TYR A 461 -4.95 22.50 -30.45
C TYR A 461 -3.46 22.72 -30.13
N ILE A 462 -3.08 22.63 -28.85
CA ILE A 462 -1.69 22.75 -28.43
C ILE A 462 -0.83 21.66 -29.06
N HIS A 463 -1.31 20.42 -29.11
CA HIS A 463 -0.55 19.32 -29.69
C HIS A 463 -0.32 19.50 -31.20
N LEU A 464 -1.31 20.04 -31.93
CA LEU A 464 -1.19 20.34 -33.35
C LEU A 464 -0.33 21.57 -33.66
N ASN A 465 -0.21 22.51 -32.72
CA ASN A 465 0.38 23.83 -32.95
C ASN A 465 1.42 24.20 -31.88
N GLU A 466 2.20 23.23 -31.39
CA GLU A 466 3.10 23.39 -30.22
C GLU A 466 4.04 24.58 -30.38
N ASP A 467 4.75 24.69 -31.51
CA ASP A 467 5.68 25.79 -31.80
C ASP A 467 4.98 27.16 -31.81
N TYR A 468 3.79 27.23 -32.41
CA TYR A 468 3.01 28.46 -32.45
C TYR A 468 2.57 28.90 -31.05
N VAL A 469 2.09 27.96 -30.23
CA VAL A 469 1.65 28.24 -28.85
C VAL A 469 2.83 28.72 -28.02
N LEU A 470 3.98 28.05 -28.11
CA LEU A 470 5.20 28.45 -27.40
C LEU A 470 5.66 29.85 -27.81
N GLN A 471 5.61 30.18 -29.10
CA GLN A 471 5.95 31.51 -29.59
C GLN A 471 4.94 32.58 -29.15
N ALA A 472 3.63 32.26 -29.17
CA ALA A 472 2.56 33.21 -28.90
C ALA A 472 2.44 33.53 -27.40
N LEU A 473 2.62 32.54 -26.53
CA LEU A 473 2.53 32.72 -25.08
C LEU A 473 3.89 33.10 -24.46
N GLY A 474 4.99 32.51 -24.93
CA GLY A 474 6.34 32.78 -24.42
C GLY A 474 6.42 32.76 -22.89
N ASP A 475 7.03 33.80 -22.33
CA ASP A 475 7.17 33.98 -20.87
C ASP A 475 5.83 34.28 -20.15
N ASN A 476 4.76 34.59 -20.89
CA ASN A 476 3.44 34.92 -20.34
C ASN A 476 2.52 33.68 -20.21
N ILE A 477 3.06 32.47 -20.35
CA ILE A 477 2.28 31.22 -20.27
C ILE A 477 1.58 31.00 -18.91
N GLU A 478 2.08 31.66 -17.86
CA GLU A 478 1.48 31.63 -16.52
C GLU A 478 0.58 32.83 -16.22
N ASP A 479 0.48 33.83 -17.12
CA ASP A 479 -0.43 34.97 -16.93
C ASP A 479 -1.84 34.63 -17.45
N PRO A 480 -2.85 34.54 -16.57
CA PRO A 480 -4.22 34.21 -16.96
C PRO A 480 -4.81 35.15 -18.01
N ASN A 481 -4.52 36.45 -17.97
CA ASN A 481 -5.10 37.42 -18.90
C ASN A 481 -4.52 37.26 -20.30
N HIS A 482 -3.21 37.02 -20.40
CA HIS A 482 -2.56 36.74 -21.68
C HIS A 482 -3.04 35.41 -22.27
N VAL A 483 -3.20 34.38 -21.43
CA VAL A 483 -3.72 33.07 -21.87
C VAL A 483 -5.17 33.17 -22.33
N ILE A 484 -6.03 33.97 -21.68
CA ILE A 484 -7.39 34.26 -22.16
C ILE A 484 -7.35 34.91 -23.54
N LEU A 485 -6.54 35.96 -23.73
CA LEU A 485 -6.44 36.65 -25.03
C LEU A 485 -5.97 35.71 -26.15
N PHE A 486 -5.03 34.83 -25.85
CA PHE A 486 -4.59 33.79 -26.78
C PHE A 486 -5.74 32.87 -27.18
N TRP A 487 -6.44 32.28 -26.20
CA TRP A 487 -7.54 31.36 -26.49
C TRP A 487 -8.74 32.04 -27.16
N ASP A 488 -9.05 33.29 -26.79
CA ASP A 488 -10.07 34.08 -27.45
C ASP A 488 -9.72 34.29 -28.93
N LYS A 489 -8.46 34.59 -29.24
CA LYS A 489 -8.02 34.70 -30.63
C LYS A 489 -8.19 33.38 -31.39
N VAL A 490 -7.77 32.27 -30.82
CA VAL A 490 -7.90 30.93 -31.44
C VAL A 490 -9.36 30.56 -31.65
N PHE A 491 -10.19 30.69 -30.62
CA PHE A 491 -11.60 30.33 -30.68
C PHE A 491 -12.47 31.33 -31.44
N VAL A 492 -12.03 32.57 -31.68
CA VAL A 492 -12.78 33.49 -32.55
C VAL A 492 -12.42 33.27 -34.01
N ASN A 493 -11.13 33.09 -34.32
CA ASN A 493 -10.64 33.17 -35.70
C ASN A 493 -10.48 31.81 -36.37
N GLU A 494 -10.12 30.78 -35.62
CA GLU A 494 -9.69 29.49 -36.19
C GLU A 494 -10.67 28.38 -35.82
N TRP A 495 -10.98 28.25 -34.53
CA TRP A 495 -11.69 27.09 -33.97
C TRP A 495 -13.04 27.48 -33.35
N ARG A 496 -13.73 28.46 -33.94
CA ARG A 496 -15.02 28.97 -33.45
C ARG A 496 -16.10 27.93 -33.32
N ILE A 497 -16.20 27.04 -34.30
CA ILE A 497 -17.19 25.96 -34.27
C ILE A 497 -16.94 25.01 -33.09
N ALA A 498 -15.67 24.71 -32.79
CA ALA A 498 -15.31 23.87 -31.64
C ALA A 498 -15.67 24.55 -30.32
N TYR A 499 -15.41 25.86 -30.19
CA TYR A 499 -15.84 26.64 -29.03
C TYR A 499 -17.36 26.58 -28.83
N ASP A 500 -18.14 26.82 -29.90
CA ASP A 500 -19.60 26.80 -29.83
C ASP A 500 -20.12 25.41 -29.42
N TYR A 501 -19.47 24.33 -29.88
CA TYR A 501 -19.82 22.98 -29.46
C TYR A 501 -19.48 22.70 -27.99
N CYS A 502 -18.33 23.17 -27.50
CA CYS A 502 -17.98 23.05 -26.09
C CYS A 502 -18.97 23.83 -25.21
N ASP A 503 -19.23 25.11 -25.52
CA ASP A 503 -20.04 26.00 -24.68
C ASP A 503 -21.52 25.56 -24.63
N ASN A 504 -22.04 24.98 -25.72
CA ASN A 504 -23.41 24.47 -25.79
C ASN A 504 -23.53 22.97 -25.42
N LEU A 505 -22.46 22.31 -24.97
CA LEU A 505 -22.43 20.86 -24.68
C LEU A 505 -22.90 20.00 -25.87
N ASN A 506 -22.57 20.40 -27.10
CA ASN A 506 -22.90 19.68 -28.32
C ASN A 506 -21.86 18.58 -28.60
N TYR A 507 -21.97 17.46 -27.89
CA TYR A 507 -21.05 16.31 -28.04
C TYR A 507 -20.98 15.80 -29.48
N ASP A 508 -22.11 15.68 -30.17
CA ASP A 508 -22.15 15.08 -31.50
C ASP A 508 -21.48 16.01 -32.54
N GLY A 509 -21.70 17.33 -32.40
CA GLY A 509 -20.97 18.34 -33.16
C GLY A 509 -19.47 18.31 -32.89
N LEU A 510 -19.07 18.27 -31.61
CA LEU A 510 -17.66 18.24 -31.21
C LEU A 510 -16.94 16.98 -31.71
N ARG A 511 -17.59 15.82 -31.56
CA ARG A 511 -17.12 14.54 -32.07
C ARG A 511 -16.89 14.59 -33.57
N ASN A 512 -17.85 15.13 -34.33
CA ASN A 512 -17.72 15.28 -35.78
C ASN A 512 -16.62 16.28 -36.17
N PHE A 513 -16.46 17.37 -35.42
CA PHE A 513 -15.36 18.31 -35.64
C PHE A 513 -14.00 17.61 -35.49
N ILE A 514 -13.79 16.89 -34.38
CA ILE A 514 -12.53 16.17 -34.11
C ILE A 514 -12.30 15.07 -35.15
N ALA A 515 -13.33 14.34 -35.57
CA ALA A 515 -13.22 13.28 -36.58
C ALA A 515 -12.75 13.79 -37.96
N ASN A 516 -12.86 15.10 -38.21
CA ASN A 516 -12.42 15.75 -39.46
C ASN A 516 -11.11 16.57 -39.30
N LEU A 517 -10.45 16.50 -38.14
CA LEU A 517 -9.07 16.96 -37.95
C LEU A 517 -8.08 15.91 -38.49
#